data_AF-A0A1G1E3E0-F1
#
_entry.id   AF-A0A1G1E3E0-F1
#
_cell.length_a   1.000
_cell.length_b   1.000
_cell.length_c   1.000
_cell.angle_alpha   90.00
_cell.angle_beta   90.00
_cell.angle_gamma   90.00
#
_symmetry.space_group_name_H-M   'P 1'
#
loop_
_entity.id
_entity.type
_entity.pdbx_description
1 polymer ?
#
loop_
_entity_poly.entity_id
_entity_poly.type
_entity_poly.pdbx_seq_one_letter_code
_entity_poly.pdbx_strand_id
1 'polypeptide(L)'
;MITELLENLNHSGIAYAIVCALSAWLGKVWAARIGRSENSKLQEQITKLKDDLGRAQKILSGEVQKSVHVHKVQFEKEFLVYQDLMKQANRLRRAFFTLHRNLQPIFDNKKEADTHFKPLRKDFAAAFEVARDTVEENRPFYAEEVFAQCDRLIEMAVTELGSLSVADGLGILTFNEIDKMKKELTQVHKDLTDSIRHRLDTLVIIE
;
A
#
# COMPACT_ATOMS: atom_id res chain seq x y z
N MET A 1 -0.67 -93.44 34.46
CA MET A 1 -1.60 -92.95 33.41
C MET A 1 -1.29 -91.52 32.93
N ILE A 2 -1.24 -90.48 33.78
CA ILE A 2 -0.85 -89.12 33.31
C ILE A 2 0.66 -89.02 32.99
N THR A 3 1.50 -89.75 33.74
CA THR A 3 2.95 -89.78 33.57
C THR A 3 3.41 -90.54 32.31
N GLU A 4 2.77 -91.66 31.96
CA GLU A 4 3.06 -92.44 30.74
C GLU A 4 2.59 -91.72 29.45
N LEU A 5 1.52 -90.93 29.53
CA LEU A 5 1.09 -90.10 28.40
C LEU A 5 2.09 -88.98 28.10
N LEU A 6 2.74 -88.42 29.12
CA LEU A 6 3.76 -87.39 28.97
C LEU A 6 5.08 -87.93 28.40
N GLU A 7 5.46 -89.17 28.73
CA GLU A 7 6.66 -89.82 28.15
C GLU A 7 6.49 -90.15 26.66
N ASN A 8 5.32 -90.63 26.24
CA ASN A 8 5.05 -90.95 24.82
C ASN A 8 4.93 -89.70 23.91
N LEU A 9 4.49 -88.57 24.47
CA LEU A 9 4.44 -87.28 23.76
C LEU A 9 5.84 -86.66 23.55
N ASN A 10 6.80 -87.01 24.40
CA ASN A 10 8.17 -86.53 24.31
C ASN A 10 8.97 -87.30 23.23
N HIS A 11 8.66 -88.57 23.00
CA HIS A 11 9.35 -89.43 22.03
C HIS A 11 8.93 -89.19 20.56
N SER A 12 7.81 -88.53 20.32
CA SER A 12 7.15 -88.37 19.01
C SER A 12 7.31 -86.98 18.35
N GLY A 13 8.05 -86.04 18.97
CA GLY A 13 8.29 -84.70 18.42
C GLY A 13 7.07 -83.77 18.40
N ILE A 14 5.89 -84.26 18.76
CA ILE A 14 4.61 -83.52 18.79
C ILE A 14 4.65 -82.41 19.85
N ALA A 15 5.28 -82.66 21.00
CA ALA A 15 5.47 -81.64 22.04
C ALA A 15 6.28 -80.44 21.53
N TYR A 16 7.35 -80.68 20.78
CA TYR A 16 8.14 -79.62 20.14
C TYR A 16 7.33 -78.85 19.09
N ALA A 17 6.52 -79.55 18.29
CA ALA A 17 5.66 -78.91 17.29
C ALA A 17 4.62 -77.98 17.94
N ILE A 18 4.03 -78.38 19.07
CA ILE A 18 3.07 -77.56 19.82
C ILE A 18 3.76 -76.31 20.39
N VAL A 19 4.94 -76.47 21.00
CA VAL A 19 5.70 -75.33 21.55
C VAL A 19 6.12 -74.35 20.45
N CYS A 20 6.58 -74.85 19.30
CA CYS A 20 6.92 -74.01 18.15
C CYS A 20 5.69 -73.29 17.58
N ALA A 21 4.55 -73.98 17.47
CA ALA A 21 3.30 -73.39 16.98
C ALA A 21 2.77 -72.29 17.92
N LEU A 22 2.78 -72.53 19.23
CA LEU A 22 2.38 -71.54 20.22
C LEU A 22 3.34 -70.33 20.26
N SER A 23 4.65 -70.57 20.15
CA SER A 23 5.66 -69.50 20.10
C SER A 23 5.51 -68.64 18.84
N ALA A 24 5.26 -69.26 17.68
CA ALA A 24 4.99 -68.55 16.43
C ALA A 24 3.68 -67.74 16.51
N TRP A 25 2.63 -68.29 17.13
CA TRP A 25 1.37 -67.59 17.35
C TRP A 25 1.54 -66.39 18.28
N LEU A 26 2.23 -66.55 19.42
CA LEU A 26 2.56 -65.47 20.34
C LEU A 26 3.37 -64.38 19.62
N GLY A 27 4.41 -64.76 18.87
CA GLY A 27 5.21 -63.81 18.08
C GLY A 27 4.35 -63.00 17.11
N LYS A 28 3.43 -63.65 16.40
CA LYS A 28 2.48 -63.00 15.48
C LYS A 28 1.53 -62.03 16.21
N VAL A 29 1.01 -62.40 17.37
CA VAL A 29 0.12 -61.54 18.18
C VAL A 29 0.86 -60.33 18.72
N TRP A 30 2.07 -60.51 19.24
CA TRP A 30 2.90 -59.40 19.74
C TRP A 30 3.35 -58.47 18.62
N ALA A 31 3.81 -59.01 17.49
CA ALA A 31 4.14 -58.20 16.31
C ALA A 31 2.94 -57.40 15.80
N ALA A 32 1.76 -58.01 15.74
CA ALA A 32 0.53 -57.31 15.37
C ALA A 32 0.14 -56.23 16.38
N ARG A 33 0.34 -56.46 17.68
CA ARG A 33 0.05 -55.48 18.74
C ARG A 33 1.01 -54.30 18.69
N ILE A 34 2.30 -54.55 18.56
CA ILE A 34 3.33 -53.52 18.45
C ILE A 34 3.11 -52.69 17.19
N GLY A 35 2.88 -53.35 16.03
CA GLY A 35 2.59 -52.66 14.78
C GLY A 35 1.31 -51.82 14.83
N ARG A 36 0.24 -52.27 15.51
CA ARG A 36 -0.96 -51.45 15.73
C ARG A 36 -0.67 -50.23 16.60
N SER A 37 0.10 -50.39 17.68
CA SER A 37 0.49 -49.29 18.56
C SER A 37 1.32 -48.25 17.81
N GLU A 38 2.34 -48.65 17.06
CA GLU A 38 3.18 -47.74 16.27
C GLU A 38 2.38 -47.05 15.16
N ASN A 39 1.55 -47.80 14.43
CA ASN A 39 0.67 -47.21 13.41
C ASN A 39 -0.31 -46.20 14.01
N SER A 40 -0.84 -46.45 15.21
CA SER A 40 -1.73 -45.50 15.88
C SER A 40 -1.01 -44.20 16.26
N LYS A 41 0.23 -44.29 16.76
CA LYS A 41 1.07 -43.14 17.07
C LYS A 41 1.46 -42.35 15.82
N LEU A 42 1.82 -43.06 14.74
CA LEU A 42 2.13 -42.43 13.45
C LEU A 42 0.91 -41.73 12.87
N GLN A 43 -0.28 -42.33 12.94
CA GLN A 43 -1.51 -41.66 12.52
C GLN A 43 -1.80 -40.43 13.36
N GLU A 44 -1.61 -40.49 14.69
CA GLU A 44 -1.79 -39.33 15.57
C GLU A 44 -0.80 -38.20 15.24
N GLN A 45 0.45 -38.52 14.92
CA GLN A 45 1.42 -37.51 14.48
C GLN A 45 1.04 -36.91 13.13
N ILE A 46 0.58 -37.73 12.18
CA ILE A 46 0.12 -37.26 10.87
C ILE A 46 -1.10 -36.34 11.03
N THR A 47 -2.06 -36.68 11.89
CA THR A 47 -3.23 -35.82 12.12
C THR A 47 -2.83 -34.52 12.78
N LYS A 48 -1.98 -34.54 13.81
CA LYS A 48 -1.44 -33.33 14.45
C LYS A 48 -0.72 -32.42 13.46
N LEU A 49 0.20 -32.97 12.66
CA LEU A 49 0.93 -32.19 11.66
C LEU A 49 0.00 -31.62 10.59
N LYS A 50 -1.03 -32.36 10.18
CA LYS A 50 -2.05 -31.86 9.24
C LYS A 50 -2.88 -30.73 9.85
N ASP A 51 -3.27 -30.85 11.11
CA ASP A 51 -4.02 -29.82 11.82
C ASP A 51 -3.17 -28.56 12.02
N ASP A 52 -1.91 -28.71 12.40
CA ASP A 52 -0.98 -27.60 12.57
C ASP A 52 -0.68 -26.89 11.24
N LEU A 53 -0.47 -27.65 10.16
CA LEU A 53 -0.31 -27.09 8.81
C LEU A 53 -1.59 -26.37 8.36
N GLY A 54 -2.76 -26.98 8.59
CA GLY A 54 -4.05 -26.35 8.29
C GLY A 54 -4.30 -25.07 9.09
N ARG A 55 -3.85 -25.01 10.35
CA ARG A 55 -3.90 -23.78 11.17
C ARG A 55 -2.95 -22.72 10.62
N ALA A 56 -1.71 -23.07 10.36
CA ALA A 56 -0.72 -22.15 9.79
C ALA A 56 -1.17 -21.59 8.44
N GLN A 57 -1.73 -22.44 7.57
CA GLN A 57 -2.28 -22.01 6.28
C GLN A 57 -3.46 -21.04 6.44
N LYS A 58 -4.36 -21.29 7.39
CA LYS A 58 -5.48 -20.37 7.68
C LYS A 58 -5.01 -19.04 8.22
N ILE A 59 -4.03 -19.04 9.13
CA ILE A 59 -3.43 -17.82 9.68
C ILE A 59 -2.79 -17.02 8.55
N LEU A 60 -1.91 -17.65 7.76
CA LEU A 60 -1.22 -16.98 6.66
C LEU A 60 -2.20 -16.44 5.62
N SER A 61 -3.22 -17.22 5.26
CA SER A 61 -4.27 -16.77 4.34
C SER A 61 -5.05 -15.58 4.90
N GLY A 62 -5.37 -15.60 6.20
CA GLY A 62 -6.02 -14.48 6.88
C GLY A 62 -5.15 -13.22 6.92
N GLU A 63 -3.85 -13.36 7.15
CA GLU A 63 -2.88 -12.25 7.13
C GLU A 63 -2.74 -11.65 5.73
N VAL A 64 -2.65 -12.49 4.69
CA VAL A 64 -2.62 -12.05 3.29
C VAL A 64 -3.89 -11.31 2.94
N GLN A 65 -5.08 -11.85 3.25
CA GLN A 65 -6.35 -11.19 2.99
C GLN A 65 -6.47 -9.84 3.70
N LYS A 66 -6.03 -9.79 4.97
CA LYS A 66 -5.99 -8.54 5.74
C LYS A 66 -5.05 -7.52 5.09
N SER A 67 -3.85 -7.94 4.68
CA SER A 67 -2.88 -7.07 4.01
C SER A 67 -3.45 -6.50 2.71
N VAL A 68 -4.00 -7.37 1.85
CA VAL A 68 -4.65 -6.97 0.59
C VAL A 68 -5.78 -5.98 0.85
N HIS A 69 -6.63 -6.24 1.84
CA HIS A 69 -7.72 -5.32 2.18
C HIS A 69 -7.21 -3.95 2.64
N VAL A 70 -6.19 -3.92 3.51
CA VAL A 70 -5.60 -2.67 4.00
C VAL A 70 -4.95 -1.89 2.84
N HIS A 71 -4.18 -2.55 1.98
CA HIS A 71 -3.56 -1.92 0.82
C HIS A 71 -4.58 -1.35 -0.14
N LYS A 72 -5.66 -2.09 -0.43
CA LYS A 72 -6.74 -1.61 -1.28
C LYS A 72 -7.42 -0.37 -0.71
N VAL A 73 -7.78 -0.38 0.58
CA VAL A 73 -8.40 0.77 1.24
C VAL A 73 -7.46 1.98 1.28
N GLN A 74 -6.17 1.75 1.49
CA GLN A 74 -5.15 2.81 1.43
C GLN A 74 -5.05 3.39 0.01
N PHE A 75 -4.97 2.54 -1.01
CA PHE A 75 -4.91 2.97 -2.41
C PHE A 75 -6.13 3.80 -2.80
N GLU A 76 -7.35 3.33 -2.48
CA GLU A 76 -8.58 4.06 -2.78
C GLU A 76 -8.59 5.46 -2.13
N LYS A 77 -8.13 5.56 -0.87
CA LYS A 77 -8.01 6.86 -0.18
C LYS A 77 -6.96 7.76 -0.82
N GLU A 78 -5.74 7.25 -1.03
CA GLU A 78 -4.66 8.02 -1.66
C GLU A 78 -5.07 8.49 -3.07
N PHE A 79 -5.73 7.64 -3.86
CA PHE A 79 -6.20 7.99 -5.19
C PHE A 79 -7.20 9.15 -5.19
N LEU A 80 -8.18 9.12 -4.28
CA LEU A 80 -9.15 10.21 -4.14
C LEU A 80 -8.47 11.52 -3.71
N VAL A 81 -7.53 11.43 -2.77
CA VAL A 81 -6.73 12.56 -2.31
C VAL A 81 -5.90 13.16 -3.45
N TYR A 82 -5.23 12.33 -4.26
CA TYR A 82 -4.47 12.79 -5.42
C TYR A 82 -5.37 13.39 -6.51
N GLN A 83 -6.59 12.87 -6.69
CA GLN A 83 -7.56 13.42 -7.64
C GLN A 83 -7.96 14.85 -7.25
N ASP A 84 -8.27 15.09 -5.97
CA ASP A 84 -8.62 16.43 -5.50
C ASP A 84 -7.41 17.37 -5.53
N LEU A 85 -6.23 16.90 -5.10
CA LEU A 85 -4.98 17.65 -5.20
C LEU A 85 -4.73 18.14 -6.64
N MET A 86 -4.81 17.23 -7.62
CA MET A 86 -4.60 17.59 -9.03
C MET A 86 -5.65 18.57 -9.56
N LYS A 87 -6.89 18.47 -9.08
CA LYS A 87 -7.94 19.44 -9.42
C LYS A 87 -7.60 20.83 -8.91
N GLN A 88 -7.14 20.95 -7.66
CA GLN A 88 -6.76 22.25 -7.08
C GLN A 88 -5.46 22.79 -7.69
N ALA A 89 -4.44 21.94 -7.90
CA ALA A 89 -3.20 22.34 -8.57
C ALA A 89 -3.46 22.88 -9.99
N ASN A 90 -4.35 22.22 -10.76
CA ASN A 90 -4.76 22.72 -12.07
C ASN A 90 -5.56 24.04 -11.98
N ARG A 91 -6.38 24.21 -10.94
CA ARG A 91 -7.11 25.47 -10.70
C ARG A 91 -6.14 26.61 -10.42
N LEU A 92 -5.17 26.40 -9.53
CA LEU A 92 -4.11 27.36 -9.22
C LEU A 92 -3.30 27.72 -10.47
N ARG A 93 -2.87 26.70 -11.23
CA ARG A 93 -2.17 26.90 -12.50
C ARG A 93 -2.99 27.75 -13.47
N ARG A 94 -4.27 27.46 -13.69
CA ARG A 94 -5.14 28.25 -14.57
C ARG A 94 -5.30 29.69 -14.10
N ALA A 95 -5.45 29.91 -12.79
CA ALA A 95 -5.55 31.25 -12.22
C ALA A 95 -4.25 32.04 -12.45
N PHE A 96 -3.09 31.41 -12.25
CA PHE A 96 -1.77 31.98 -12.54
C PHE A 96 -1.64 32.40 -14.02
N PHE A 97 -1.95 31.50 -14.96
CA PHE A 97 -1.86 31.83 -16.39
C PHE A 97 -2.84 32.92 -16.81
N THR A 98 -4.06 32.93 -16.23
CA THR A 98 -5.06 33.97 -16.48
C THR A 98 -4.57 35.33 -15.97
N LEU A 99 -4.00 35.38 -14.77
CA LEU A 99 -3.42 36.59 -14.20
C LEU A 99 -2.33 37.16 -15.13
N HIS A 100 -1.33 36.36 -15.49
CA HIS A 100 -0.22 36.83 -16.32
C HIS A 100 -0.56 37.10 -17.79
N ARG A 101 -1.63 36.51 -18.32
CA ARG A 101 -2.15 36.88 -19.64
C ARG A 101 -2.76 38.28 -19.62
N ASN A 102 -3.46 38.61 -18.54
CA ASN A 102 -4.17 39.87 -18.40
C ASN A 102 -3.33 40.99 -17.75
N LEU A 103 -2.08 40.71 -17.36
CA LEU A 103 -1.07 41.70 -16.91
C LEU A 103 -0.43 42.50 -18.06
N GLN A 104 -0.79 42.21 -19.32
CA GLN A 104 -0.24 42.86 -20.52
C GLN A 104 -0.82 44.23 -20.94
N PRO A 105 -2.01 44.69 -20.52
CA PRO A 105 -2.50 46.00 -20.94
C PRO A 105 -1.68 47.13 -20.32
N ILE A 106 -1.26 48.09 -21.15
CA ILE A 106 -0.79 49.40 -20.69
C ILE A 106 -2.03 50.18 -20.30
N PHE A 107 -2.18 50.51 -19.01
CA PHE A 107 -3.27 51.34 -18.53
C PHE A 107 -2.80 52.79 -18.41
N ASP A 108 -3.57 53.72 -18.98
CA ASP A 108 -3.28 55.16 -18.89
C ASP A 108 -3.59 55.73 -17.50
N ASN A 109 -4.40 55.02 -16.69
CA ASN A 109 -4.83 55.44 -15.37
C ASN A 109 -4.71 54.32 -14.32
N LYS A 110 -4.13 54.65 -13.14
CA LYS A 110 -4.03 53.74 -11.97
C LYS A 110 -5.40 53.19 -11.54
N LYS A 111 -6.48 53.96 -11.67
CA LYS A 111 -7.84 53.53 -11.32
C LYS A 111 -8.37 52.40 -12.21
N GLU A 112 -8.00 52.42 -13.49
CA GLU A 112 -8.41 51.39 -14.46
C GLU A 112 -7.61 50.11 -14.26
N ALA A 113 -6.30 50.24 -14.02
CA ALA A 113 -5.44 49.12 -13.64
C ALA A 113 -5.96 48.41 -12.37
N ASP A 114 -6.28 49.18 -11.31
CA ASP A 114 -6.81 48.64 -10.06
C ASP A 114 -8.15 47.90 -10.25
N THR A 115 -9.04 48.45 -11.08
CA THR A 115 -10.35 47.85 -11.36
C THR A 115 -10.20 46.53 -12.13
N HIS A 116 -9.19 46.43 -12.98
CA HIS A 116 -8.90 45.23 -13.77
C HIS A 116 -8.14 44.16 -12.96
N PHE A 117 -7.16 44.54 -12.16
CA PHE A 117 -6.27 43.60 -11.47
C PHE A 117 -6.79 43.08 -10.14
N LYS A 118 -7.58 43.86 -9.40
CA LYS A 118 -8.17 43.40 -8.13
C LYS A 118 -8.97 42.10 -8.25
N PRO A 119 -9.89 41.92 -9.22
CA PRO A 119 -10.62 40.66 -9.35
C PRO A 119 -9.68 39.50 -9.72
N LEU A 120 -8.72 39.70 -10.62
CA LEU A 120 -7.76 38.65 -11.02
C LEU A 120 -6.87 38.20 -9.86
N ARG A 121 -6.39 39.14 -9.05
CA ARG A 121 -5.62 38.84 -7.84
C ARG A 121 -6.47 38.09 -6.82
N LYS A 122 -7.73 38.50 -6.64
CA LYS A 122 -8.67 37.82 -5.75
C LYS A 122 -8.93 36.37 -6.19
N ASP A 123 -9.11 36.14 -7.48
CA ASP A 123 -9.33 34.81 -8.03
C ASP A 123 -8.10 33.91 -7.86
N PHE A 124 -6.90 34.47 -8.05
CA PHE A 124 -5.64 33.76 -7.81
C PHE A 124 -5.44 33.44 -6.32
N ALA A 125 -5.66 34.42 -5.43
CA ALA A 125 -5.57 34.23 -3.98
C ALA A 125 -6.56 33.16 -3.49
N ALA A 126 -7.80 33.19 -3.96
CA ALA A 126 -8.80 32.18 -3.62
C ALA A 126 -8.40 30.77 -4.13
N ALA A 127 -7.79 30.67 -5.32
CA ALA A 127 -7.29 29.40 -5.83
C ALA A 127 -6.09 28.89 -5.02
N PHE A 128 -5.22 29.79 -4.55
CA PHE A 128 -4.09 29.48 -3.68
C PHE A 128 -4.53 28.99 -2.31
N GLU A 129 -5.45 29.70 -1.64
CA GLU A 129 -5.96 29.32 -0.32
C GLU A 129 -6.54 27.92 -0.35
N VAL A 130 -7.41 27.63 -1.32
CA VAL A 130 -8.00 26.29 -1.47
C VAL A 130 -6.93 25.23 -1.74
N ALA A 131 -5.94 25.51 -2.60
CA ALA A 131 -4.88 24.55 -2.89
C ALA A 131 -3.99 24.27 -1.66
N ARG A 132 -3.66 25.31 -0.88
CA ARG A 132 -2.89 25.18 0.36
C ARG A 132 -3.66 24.38 1.40
N ASP A 133 -4.92 24.72 1.62
CA ASP A 133 -5.76 24.07 2.62
C ASP A 133 -5.97 22.59 2.25
N THR A 134 -6.21 22.27 0.98
CA THR A 134 -6.25 20.88 0.50
C THR A 134 -4.95 20.13 0.77
N VAL A 135 -3.79 20.77 0.59
CA VAL A 135 -2.48 20.13 0.88
C VAL A 135 -2.31 19.88 2.38
N GLU A 136 -2.61 20.85 3.22
CA GLU A 136 -2.44 20.69 4.67
C GLU A 136 -3.42 19.67 5.26
N GLU A 137 -4.70 19.69 4.85
CA GLU A 137 -5.74 18.77 5.32
C GLU A 137 -5.43 17.31 4.97
N ASN A 138 -4.77 17.07 3.84
CA ASN A 138 -4.47 15.73 3.33
C ASN A 138 -3.01 15.32 3.53
N ARG A 139 -2.21 16.11 4.25
CA ARG A 139 -0.80 15.86 4.50
C ARG A 139 -0.45 14.43 4.93
N PRO A 140 -1.20 13.75 5.81
CA PRO A 140 -0.88 12.39 6.23
C PRO A 140 -0.97 11.33 5.13
N PHE A 141 -1.63 11.64 4.01
CA PHE A 141 -1.87 10.70 2.91
C PHE A 141 -0.92 10.89 1.74
N TYR A 142 -0.09 11.94 1.76
CA TYR A 142 0.86 12.18 0.69
C TYR A 142 2.16 11.41 0.90
N ALA A 143 2.64 10.80 -0.19
CA ALA A 143 4.03 10.41 -0.27
C ALA A 143 4.95 11.63 -0.17
N GLU A 144 6.11 11.46 0.45
CA GLU A 144 7.08 12.55 0.69
C GLU A 144 7.47 13.30 -0.59
N GLU A 145 7.65 12.56 -1.68
CA GLU A 145 7.97 13.13 -3.00
C GLU A 145 6.84 14.00 -3.55
N VAL A 146 5.57 13.56 -3.40
CA VAL A 146 4.40 14.32 -3.85
C VAL A 146 4.27 15.59 -3.01
N PHE A 147 4.40 15.48 -1.69
CA PHE A 147 4.35 16.61 -0.78
C PHE A 147 5.44 17.64 -1.09
N ALA A 148 6.67 17.21 -1.37
CA ALA A 148 7.75 18.11 -1.75
C ALA A 148 7.44 18.92 -3.02
N GLN A 149 6.73 18.35 -4.00
CA GLN A 149 6.28 19.10 -5.18
C GLN A 149 5.10 20.04 -4.86
N CYS A 150 4.21 19.66 -3.94
CA CYS A 150 3.15 20.53 -3.45
C CYS A 150 3.71 21.76 -2.72
N ASP A 151 4.71 21.57 -1.85
CA ASP A 151 5.39 22.66 -1.14
C ASP A 151 6.03 23.64 -2.12
N ARG A 152 6.76 23.14 -3.12
CA ARG A 152 7.33 23.98 -4.18
C ARG A 152 6.26 24.77 -4.93
N LEU A 153 5.13 24.13 -5.26
CA LEU A 153 4.01 24.79 -5.93
C LEU A 153 3.42 25.92 -5.06
N ILE A 154 3.26 25.67 -3.76
CA ILE A 154 2.77 26.64 -2.77
C ILE A 154 3.76 27.79 -2.62
N GLU A 155 5.05 27.52 -2.46
CA GLU A 155 6.11 28.53 -2.34
C GLU A 155 6.16 29.47 -3.56
N MET A 156 6.02 28.91 -4.77
CA MET A 156 5.92 29.70 -5.99
C MET A 156 4.69 30.62 -5.98
N ALA A 157 3.54 30.11 -5.53
CA ALA A 157 2.32 30.91 -5.45
C ALA A 157 2.39 31.99 -4.35
N VAL A 158 3.03 31.71 -3.22
CA VAL A 158 3.30 32.71 -2.16
C VAL A 158 4.20 33.82 -2.68
N THR A 159 5.28 33.46 -3.40
CA THR A 159 6.20 34.42 -4.01
C THR A 159 5.46 35.34 -4.99
N GLU A 160 4.55 34.78 -5.79
CA GLU A 160 3.71 35.55 -6.71
C GLU A 160 2.70 36.45 -5.97
N LEU A 161 2.02 35.96 -4.94
CA LEU A 161 1.13 36.82 -4.14
C LEU A 161 1.88 37.98 -3.47
N GLY A 162 3.10 37.72 -2.99
CA GLY A 162 4.00 38.73 -2.43
C GLY A 162 4.42 39.77 -3.48
N SER A 163 4.84 39.35 -4.67
CA SER A 163 5.25 40.24 -5.75
C SER A 163 4.10 41.18 -6.18
N LEU A 164 2.87 40.67 -6.18
CA LEU A 164 1.67 41.44 -6.49
C LEU A 164 1.24 42.40 -5.39
N SER A 165 1.56 42.12 -4.12
CA SER A 165 1.17 42.94 -2.96
C SER A 165 2.08 44.14 -2.72
N VAL A 166 3.36 44.07 -3.11
CA VAL A 166 4.36 45.11 -2.80
C VAL A 166 4.30 46.28 -3.80
N ALA A 167 3.74 46.07 -4.99
CA ALA A 167 3.69 47.10 -6.01
C ALA A 167 2.32 47.78 -6.08
N ASP A 168 2.31 49.08 -5.77
CA ASP A 168 1.35 50.06 -6.25
C ASP A 168 1.34 50.05 -7.81
N GLY A 169 0.61 49.12 -8.40
CA GLY A 169 0.27 49.06 -9.83
C GLY A 169 1.36 48.60 -10.81
N LEU A 170 2.63 48.51 -10.43
CA LEU A 170 3.73 48.19 -11.36
C LEU A 170 4.71 47.17 -10.77
N GLY A 171 4.20 46.00 -10.39
CA GLY A 171 5.03 44.83 -10.12
C GLY A 171 5.53 44.30 -11.45
N ILE A 172 6.46 45.02 -12.09
CA ILE A 172 7.04 44.65 -13.36
C ILE A 172 8.04 43.53 -13.06
N LEU A 173 7.55 42.33 -12.78
CA LEU A 173 8.28 41.17 -13.26
C LEU A 173 8.48 41.41 -14.75
N THR A 174 9.74 41.52 -15.16
CA THR A 174 10.09 41.66 -16.56
C THR A 174 9.46 40.51 -17.33
N PHE A 175 9.15 40.73 -18.61
CA PHE A 175 8.58 39.67 -19.45
C PHE A 175 9.36 38.34 -19.35
N ASN A 176 10.69 38.44 -19.22
CA ASN A 176 11.59 37.30 -19.02
C ASN A 176 11.38 36.58 -17.68
N GLU A 177 11.13 37.31 -16.60
CA GLU A 177 10.84 36.73 -15.27
C GLU A 177 9.48 36.04 -15.26
N ILE A 178 8.46 36.64 -15.87
CA ILE A 178 7.13 36.02 -16.01
C ILE A 178 7.22 34.74 -16.85
N ASP A 179 7.96 34.77 -17.96
CA ASP A 179 8.14 33.58 -18.81
C ASP A 179 8.93 32.48 -18.09
N LYS A 180 9.95 32.85 -17.30
CA LYS A 180 10.70 31.93 -16.44
C LYS A 180 9.78 31.29 -15.39
N MET A 181 8.99 32.08 -14.66
CA MET A 181 8.05 31.56 -13.66
C MET A 181 6.97 30.66 -14.28
N LYS A 182 6.46 31.00 -15.48
CA LYS A 182 5.51 30.12 -16.20
C LYS A 182 6.13 28.77 -16.56
N LYS A 183 7.39 28.76 -17.01
CA LYS A 183 8.14 27.53 -17.31
C LYS A 183 8.37 26.70 -16.06
N GLU A 184 8.83 27.34 -14.98
CA GLU A 184 9.05 26.68 -13.69
C GLU A 184 7.75 26.10 -13.13
N LEU A 185 6.64 26.84 -13.18
CA LEU A 185 5.34 26.37 -12.69
C LEU A 185 4.84 25.16 -13.52
N THR A 186 5.06 25.21 -14.83
CA THR A 186 4.72 24.08 -15.72
C THR A 186 5.58 22.86 -15.41
N GLN A 187 6.86 23.06 -15.10
CA GLN A 187 7.77 21.99 -14.72
C GLN A 187 7.37 21.37 -13.38
N VAL A 188 7.14 22.17 -12.33
CA VAL A 188 6.66 21.69 -11.02
C VAL A 188 5.35 20.93 -11.16
N HIS A 189 4.41 21.43 -11.97
CA HIS A 189 3.15 20.72 -12.21
C HIS A 189 3.36 19.37 -12.93
N LYS A 190 4.32 19.29 -13.85
CA LYS A 190 4.69 18.04 -14.51
C LYS A 190 5.33 17.07 -13.52
N ASP A 191 6.30 17.54 -12.74
CA ASP A 191 7.00 16.74 -11.72
C ASP A 191 6.02 16.22 -10.66
N LEU A 192 5.04 17.03 -10.25
CA LEU A 192 3.94 16.60 -9.38
C LEU A 192 3.13 15.48 -10.02
N THR A 193 2.78 15.61 -11.29
CA THR A 193 2.03 14.58 -12.03
C THR A 193 2.81 13.28 -12.12
N ASP A 194 4.10 13.37 -12.42
CA ASP A 194 4.98 12.20 -12.57
C ASP A 194 5.23 11.53 -11.19
N SER A 195 5.35 12.31 -10.11
CA SER A 195 5.46 11.79 -8.74
C SER A 195 4.19 11.03 -8.32
N ILE A 196 3.00 11.57 -8.63
CA ILE A 196 1.73 10.90 -8.35
C ILE A 196 1.61 9.60 -9.15
N ARG A 197 1.97 9.61 -10.44
CA ARG A 197 1.96 8.40 -11.27
C ARG A 197 2.90 7.33 -10.70
N HIS A 198 4.13 7.72 -10.38
CA HIS A 198 5.11 6.80 -9.80
C HIS A 198 4.61 6.19 -8.49
N ARG A 199 3.99 7.00 -7.63
CA ARG A 199 3.39 6.53 -6.38
C ARG A 199 2.25 5.54 -6.63
N LEU A 200 1.34 5.83 -7.56
CA LEU A 200 0.24 4.94 -7.91
C LEU A 200 0.75 3.62 -8.50
N ASP A 201 1.75 3.65 -9.38
CA ASP A 201 2.35 2.45 -9.96
C ASP A 201 2.98 1.55 -8.89
N THR A 202 3.64 2.15 -7.89
CA THR A 202 4.25 1.42 -6.77
C THR A 202 3.20 0.71 -5.90
N LEU A 203 2.02 1.31 -5.74
CA LEU A 203 0.93 0.73 -4.97
C LEU A 203 0.24 -0.43 -5.70
N VAL A 204 0.17 -0.39 -7.03
CA VAL A 204 -0.45 -1.44 -7.86
C VAL A 204 0.35 -2.75 -7.84
N ILE A 205 1.68 -2.69 -7.66
CA ILE A 205 2.55 -3.88 -7.64
C ILE A 205 2.34 -4.75 -6.38
N ILE A 206 1.63 -4.24 -5.36
CA ILE A 206 1.41 -4.93 -4.09
C ILE A 206 0.11 -5.77 -4.11
N GLU A 207 -0.70 -5.69 -5.18
CA GLU A 207 -1.83 -6.61 -5.45
C GLU A 207 -1.38 -7.88 -6.20
#